data_AF-A0A3N4LCV8-F1
#
_entry.id   AF-A0A3N4LCV8-F1
#
_cell.length_a   1.000
_cell.length_b   1.000
_cell.length_c   1.000
_cell.angle_alpha   90.00
_cell.angle_beta   90.00
_cell.angle_gamma   90.00
#
_symmetry.space_group_name_H-M   'P 1'
#
loop_
_entity.id
_entity.type
_entity.pdbx_description
1 polymer ?
#
loop_
_entity_poly.entity_id
_entity_poly.type
_entity_poly.pdbx_seq_one_letter_code
_entity_poly.pdbx_strand_id
1 'polypeptide(L)'
;MVRLAAAVRAVKLLTLNPLVKDLSRACLLLHDAIHLIPRAISRSLGREDQQHILEKLTGIASLVVSVSLEISGSPLEALQLQELGRSITNGQLLDYRTDISDLMEQHPTLAKEFDSLRQTLDSPVPPTVFSDTSKDKLLQILAQQALIERKNKAAQDLDDILSQTRQKPRFKNFLREESEEYFLSAAQEGPIVVLNVTSSGVMPSWLLKNK
;
A
#
# COMPACT_ATOMS: atom_id res chain seq x y z
N MET A 1 1.48 -5.16 14.95
CA MET A 1 2.38 -6.19 14.37
C MET A 1 1.99 -7.64 14.66
N VAL A 2 1.80 -8.06 15.91
CA VAL A 2 1.51 -9.49 16.25
C VAL A 2 0.25 -10.02 15.56
N ARG A 3 -0.84 -9.22 15.51
CA ARG A 3 -2.10 -9.63 14.85
C ARG A 3 -1.96 -9.82 13.34
N LEU A 4 -1.23 -8.92 12.66
CA LEU A 4 -0.98 -9.02 11.23
C LEU A 4 -0.12 -10.26 10.91
N ALA A 5 0.96 -10.48 11.67
CA ALA A 5 1.78 -11.67 11.50
C ALA A 5 1.01 -12.98 11.78
N ALA A 6 0.12 -12.99 12.77
CA ALA A 6 -0.75 -14.13 13.06
C ALA A 6 -1.76 -14.39 11.94
N ALA A 7 -2.41 -13.35 11.41
CA ALA A 7 -3.32 -13.45 10.27
C ALA A 7 -2.60 -14.01 9.04
N VAL A 8 -1.39 -13.53 8.75
CA VAL A 8 -0.58 -14.01 7.61
C VAL A 8 -0.19 -15.47 7.76
N ARG A 9 0.18 -15.91 8.97
CA ARG A 9 0.45 -17.33 9.24
C ARG A 9 -0.81 -18.18 9.11
N ALA A 10 -1.94 -17.72 9.62
CA ALA A 10 -3.22 -18.41 9.51
C ALA A 10 -3.61 -18.59 8.03
N VAL A 11 -3.52 -17.53 7.23
CA VAL A 11 -3.79 -17.60 5.79
C VAL A 11 -2.89 -18.64 5.12
N LYS A 12 -1.58 -18.62 5.35
CA LYS A 12 -0.65 -19.59 4.75
C LYS A 12 -1.04 -21.03 5.09
N LEU A 13 -1.52 -21.30 6.31
CA LEU A 13 -2.02 -22.62 6.69
C LEU A 13 -3.31 -22.96 5.93
N LEU A 14 -4.28 -22.05 5.90
CA LEU A 14 -5.56 -22.26 5.23
C LEU A 14 -5.46 -22.36 3.70
N THR A 15 -4.38 -21.86 3.09
CA THR A 15 -4.16 -21.94 1.63
C THR A 15 -3.23 -23.08 1.22
N LEU A 16 -2.14 -23.33 1.97
CA LEU A 16 -1.08 -24.25 1.56
C LEU A 16 -1.17 -25.63 2.21
N ASN A 17 -1.90 -25.79 3.31
CA ASN A 17 -2.02 -27.08 4.00
C ASN A 17 -3.31 -27.80 3.59
N PRO A 18 -3.23 -28.93 2.84
CA PRO A 18 -4.42 -29.65 2.36
C PRO A 18 -5.35 -30.13 3.47
N LEU A 19 -4.82 -30.39 4.68
CA LEU A 19 -5.59 -30.93 5.81
C LEU A 19 -6.52 -29.89 6.45
N VAL A 20 -6.23 -28.61 6.27
CA VAL A 20 -6.98 -27.49 6.86
C VAL A 20 -7.34 -26.45 5.80
N LYS A 21 -7.33 -26.83 4.51
CA LYS A 21 -7.57 -25.91 3.40
C LYS A 21 -9.00 -25.36 3.49
N ASP A 22 -9.12 -24.05 3.65
CA ASP A 22 -10.39 -23.32 3.68
C ASP A 22 -10.17 -21.97 3.02
N LEU A 23 -10.42 -21.94 1.70
CA LEU A 23 -10.16 -20.77 0.89
C LEU A 23 -11.13 -19.63 1.22
N SER A 24 -12.39 -19.92 1.52
CA SER A 24 -13.37 -18.91 1.92
C SER A 24 -12.92 -18.15 3.16
N ARG A 25 -12.46 -18.87 4.19
CA ARG A 25 -11.90 -18.25 5.39
C ARG A 25 -10.58 -17.54 5.11
N ALA A 26 -9.72 -18.10 4.26
CA ALA A 26 -8.48 -17.44 3.86
C ALA A 26 -8.75 -16.11 3.14
N CYS A 27 -9.72 -16.07 2.24
CA CYS A 27 -10.09 -14.90 1.45
C CYS A 27 -10.57 -13.75 2.34
N LEU A 28 -11.45 -14.03 3.30
CA LEU A 28 -11.92 -13.04 4.26
C LEU A 28 -10.75 -12.42 5.05
N LEU A 29 -9.88 -13.27 5.60
CA LEU A 29 -8.70 -12.81 6.34
C LEU A 29 -7.72 -12.01 5.47
N LEU A 30 -7.60 -12.37 4.19
CA LEU A 30 -6.74 -11.72 3.22
C LEU A 30 -7.27 -10.35 2.81
N HIS A 31 -8.58 -10.22 2.54
CA HIS A 31 -9.23 -8.95 2.27
C HIS A 31 -9.09 -7.99 3.46
N ASP A 32 -9.33 -8.45 4.68
CA ASP A 32 -9.14 -7.61 5.86
C ASP A 32 -7.68 -7.18 6.01
N ALA A 33 -6.74 -8.11 5.81
CA ALA A 33 -5.32 -7.81 5.93
C ALA A 33 -4.86 -6.78 4.90
N ILE A 34 -5.22 -6.92 3.62
CA ILE A 34 -4.70 -6.05 2.55
C ILE A 34 -5.16 -4.59 2.72
N HIS A 35 -6.36 -4.36 3.25
CA HIS A 35 -6.86 -3.02 3.57
C HIS A 35 -6.30 -2.45 4.90
N LEU A 36 -5.87 -3.32 5.82
CA LEU A 36 -5.28 -2.91 7.10
C LEU A 36 -3.77 -2.66 6.99
N ILE A 37 -3.07 -3.28 6.05
CA ILE A 37 -1.61 -3.11 5.88
C ILE A 37 -1.21 -1.64 5.74
N PRO A 38 -1.84 -0.82 4.88
CA PRO A 38 -1.51 0.61 4.75
C PRO A 38 -1.65 1.39 6.07
N ARG A 39 -2.53 0.95 6.97
CA ARG A 39 -2.72 1.56 8.30
C ARG A 39 -1.73 1.01 9.34
N ALA A 40 -1.35 -0.25 9.19
CA ALA A 40 -0.44 -0.95 10.11
C ALA A 40 1.03 -0.55 9.90
N ILE A 41 1.40 -0.19 8.67
CA ILE A 41 2.70 0.39 8.35
C ILE A 41 2.55 1.91 8.48
N SER A 42 2.85 2.46 9.66
CA SER A 42 2.72 3.91 9.86
C SER A 42 3.62 4.66 8.89
N ARG A 43 3.07 5.66 8.18
CA ARG A 43 3.80 6.55 7.27
C ARG A 43 4.92 7.35 7.98
N SER A 44 4.88 7.40 9.31
CA SER A 44 5.90 8.05 10.13
C SER A 44 7.12 7.17 10.45
N LEU A 45 7.06 5.85 10.22
CA LEU A 45 8.21 4.95 10.45
C LEU A 45 9.38 5.32 9.52
N GLY A 46 10.61 5.01 9.95
CA GLY A 46 11.77 5.08 9.07
C GLY A 46 11.67 4.07 7.92
N ARG A 47 12.29 4.35 6.77
CA ARG A 47 12.25 3.46 5.59
C ARG A 47 12.72 2.04 5.91
N GLU A 48 13.74 1.88 6.76
CA GLU A 48 14.25 0.57 7.17
C GLU A 48 13.21 -0.23 7.97
N ASP A 49 12.51 0.41 8.91
CA ASP A 49 11.43 -0.24 9.67
C ASP A 49 10.25 -0.63 8.79
N GLN A 50 9.89 0.24 7.84
CA GLN A 50 8.84 -0.04 6.86
C GLN A 50 9.24 -1.23 5.98
N GLN A 51 10.47 -1.24 5.47
CA GLN A 51 11.00 -2.34 4.67
C GLN A 51 11.00 -3.65 5.47
N HIS A 52 11.44 -3.62 6.73
CA HIS A 52 11.43 -4.79 7.60
C HIS A 52 10.01 -5.33 7.86
N ILE A 53 9.01 -4.45 7.92
CA ILE A 53 7.61 -4.87 8.01
C ILE A 53 7.13 -5.46 6.67
N LEU A 54 7.43 -4.81 5.54
CA LEU A 54 7.03 -5.26 4.20
C LEU A 54 7.65 -6.61 3.84
N GLU A 55 8.88 -6.88 4.25
CA GLU A 55 9.53 -8.19 4.09
C GLU A 55 8.68 -9.32 4.70
N LYS A 56 8.08 -9.08 5.87
CA LYS A 56 7.21 -10.05 6.55
C LYS A 56 5.87 -10.26 5.81
N LEU A 57 5.53 -9.33 4.92
CA LEU A 57 4.30 -9.32 4.14
C LEU A 57 4.50 -9.80 2.69
N THR A 58 5.72 -10.19 2.33
CA THR A 58 6.07 -10.68 0.99
C THR A 58 5.15 -11.82 0.56
N GLY A 59 4.62 -11.70 -0.66
CA GLY A 59 3.75 -12.70 -1.28
C GLY A 59 2.28 -12.66 -0.84
N ILE A 60 1.89 -11.84 0.14
CA ILE A 60 0.48 -11.72 0.56
C ILE A 60 -0.38 -11.18 -0.57
N ALA A 61 0.04 -10.10 -1.24
CA ALA A 61 -0.70 -9.51 -2.34
C ALA A 61 -1.04 -10.54 -3.43
N SER A 62 -0.02 -11.28 -3.87
CA SER A 62 -0.16 -12.35 -4.85
C SER A 62 -1.07 -13.48 -4.34
N LEU A 63 -0.98 -13.84 -3.06
CA LEU A 63 -1.85 -14.86 -2.47
C LEU A 63 -3.31 -14.41 -2.39
N VAL A 64 -3.58 -13.15 -2.06
CA VAL A 64 -4.93 -12.54 -2.06
C VAL A 64 -5.54 -12.65 -3.45
N VAL A 65 -4.81 -12.23 -4.47
CA VAL A 65 -5.26 -12.29 -5.87
C VAL A 65 -5.60 -13.73 -6.29
N SER A 66 -4.72 -14.70 -6.00
CA SER A 66 -4.98 -16.11 -6.35
C SER A 66 -6.19 -16.69 -5.64
N VAL A 67 -6.34 -16.43 -4.34
CA VAL A 67 -7.46 -16.96 -3.55
C VAL A 67 -8.78 -16.30 -3.95
N SER A 68 -8.78 -14.98 -4.16
CA SER A 68 -9.98 -14.27 -4.62
C SER A 68 -10.41 -14.76 -6.00
N LEU A 69 -9.47 -14.97 -6.93
CA LEU A 69 -9.77 -15.56 -8.24
C LEU A 69 -10.36 -16.98 -8.14
N GLU A 70 -9.84 -17.83 -7.26
CA GLU A 70 -10.35 -19.21 -7.10
C GLU A 70 -11.78 -19.25 -6.53
N ILE A 71 -12.19 -18.21 -5.78
CA ILE A 71 -13.51 -18.16 -5.12
C ILE A 71 -14.53 -17.33 -5.91
N SER A 72 -14.19 -16.09 -6.27
CA SER A 72 -15.12 -15.17 -6.92
C SER A 72 -15.08 -15.29 -8.44
N GLY A 73 -13.94 -15.72 -9.00
CA GLY A 73 -13.72 -15.75 -10.44
C GLY A 73 -13.72 -14.36 -11.09
N SER A 74 -13.73 -13.26 -10.31
CA SER A 74 -13.82 -11.88 -10.80
C SER A 74 -12.44 -11.36 -11.24
N PRO A 75 -12.21 -11.13 -12.54
CA PRO A 75 -10.93 -10.59 -13.01
C PRO A 75 -10.72 -9.14 -12.57
N LEU A 76 -11.80 -8.35 -12.47
CA LEU A 76 -11.76 -6.97 -12.01
C LEU A 76 -11.28 -6.88 -10.56
N GLU A 77 -11.88 -7.68 -9.67
CA GLU A 77 -11.50 -7.71 -8.25
C GLU A 77 -10.03 -8.12 -8.10
N ALA A 78 -9.62 -9.14 -8.84
CA ALA A 78 -8.22 -9.59 -8.88
C ALA A 78 -7.26 -8.49 -9.34
N LEU A 79 -7.65 -7.68 -10.34
CA LEU A 79 -6.86 -6.55 -10.82
C LEU A 79 -6.74 -5.44 -9.78
N GLN A 80 -7.85 -5.10 -9.13
CA GLN A 80 -7.87 -4.09 -8.05
C GLN A 80 -6.99 -4.51 -6.89
N LEU A 81 -7.07 -5.77 -6.47
CA LEU A 81 -6.21 -6.35 -5.44
C LEU A 81 -4.73 -6.38 -5.83
N GLN A 82 -4.43 -6.58 -7.12
CA GLN A 82 -3.06 -6.54 -7.64
C GLN A 82 -2.49 -5.11 -7.58
N GLU A 83 -3.25 -4.09 -8.02
CA GLU A 83 -2.82 -2.69 -7.94
C GLU A 83 -2.64 -2.24 -6.49
N LEU A 84 -3.56 -2.64 -5.60
CA LEU A 84 -3.43 -2.42 -4.16
C LEU A 84 -2.16 -3.08 -3.62
N GLY A 85 -1.90 -4.34 -3.99
CA GLY A 85 -0.69 -5.05 -3.62
C GLY A 85 0.60 -4.35 -4.06
N ARG A 86 0.64 -3.86 -5.29
CA ARG A 86 1.78 -3.10 -5.84
C ARG A 86 2.01 -1.80 -5.08
N SER A 87 0.94 -1.10 -4.70
CA SER A 87 1.02 0.13 -3.88
C SER A 87 1.65 -0.13 -2.50
N ILE A 88 1.39 -1.30 -1.92
CA ILE A 88 1.92 -1.73 -0.63
C ILE A 88 3.42 -2.09 -0.76
N THR A 89 3.78 -2.95 -1.73
CA THR A 89 5.16 -3.46 -1.89
C THR A 89 6.15 -2.38 -2.27
N ASN A 90 5.75 -1.37 -3.03
CA ASN A 90 6.62 -0.26 -3.42
C ASN A 90 6.95 0.71 -2.27
N GLY A 91 6.65 0.34 -1.01
CA GLY A 91 6.99 1.14 0.15
C GLY A 91 6.05 2.31 0.28
N GLN A 92 4.84 2.04 0.77
CA GLN A 92 3.89 3.02 1.28
C GLN A 92 3.28 4.05 0.35
N LEU A 93 3.72 4.26 -0.88
CA LEU A 93 3.24 5.40 -1.62
C LEU A 93 3.20 5.13 -3.11
N LEU A 94 2.00 4.82 -3.61
CA LEU A 94 1.63 5.31 -4.92
C LEU A 94 1.99 6.81 -5.02
N ASP A 95 1.89 7.59 -3.94
CA ASP A 95 2.17 9.02 -4.05
C ASP A 95 3.61 9.37 -4.42
N TYR A 96 4.69 8.69 -3.99
CA TYR A 96 6.06 9.24 -4.19
C TYR A 96 6.49 9.37 -5.65
N ARG A 97 5.82 8.66 -6.57
CA ARG A 97 6.04 8.72 -8.01
C ARG A 97 4.74 8.90 -8.81
N THR A 98 3.62 9.19 -8.14
CA THR A 98 2.40 9.53 -8.87
C THR A 98 2.64 10.83 -9.61
N ASP A 99 2.40 10.79 -10.91
CA ASP A 99 2.31 12.00 -11.70
C ASP A 99 1.15 12.83 -11.17
N ILE A 100 1.49 13.93 -10.49
CA ILE A 100 0.51 14.90 -9.99
C ILE A 100 0.37 16.09 -10.94
N SER A 101 0.83 16.00 -12.19
CA SER A 101 0.78 17.10 -13.16
C SER A 101 -0.65 17.64 -13.32
N ASP A 102 -1.64 16.76 -13.45
CA ASP A 102 -3.06 17.14 -13.52
C ASP A 102 -3.52 17.89 -12.26
N LEU A 103 -3.09 17.42 -11.08
CA LEU A 103 -3.42 18.07 -9.80
C LEU A 103 -2.71 19.42 -9.67
N MET A 104 -1.47 19.53 -10.15
CA MET A 104 -0.69 20.76 -10.16
C MET A 104 -1.30 21.80 -11.10
N GLU A 105 -1.80 21.39 -12.26
CA GLU A 105 -2.45 22.26 -13.23
C GLU A 105 -3.79 22.80 -12.70
N GLN A 106 -4.65 21.93 -12.15
CA GLN A 106 -6.01 22.30 -11.77
C GLN A 106 -6.12 22.81 -10.33
N HIS A 107 -5.30 22.28 -9.41
CA HIS A 107 -5.35 22.56 -7.97
C HIS A 107 -3.94 22.74 -7.36
N PRO A 108 -3.17 23.75 -7.81
CA PRO A 108 -1.76 23.91 -7.45
C PRO A 108 -1.49 24.01 -5.94
N THR A 109 -2.41 24.59 -5.16
CA THR A 109 -2.28 24.67 -3.71
C THR A 109 -2.34 23.30 -3.05
N LEU A 110 -3.33 22.47 -3.42
CA LEU A 110 -3.45 21.09 -2.91
C LEU A 110 -2.25 20.25 -3.35
N ALA A 111 -1.80 20.41 -4.59
CA ALA A 111 -0.62 19.70 -5.10
C ALA A 111 0.66 20.05 -4.30
N LYS A 112 0.88 21.33 -3.98
CA LYS A 112 2.03 21.79 -3.19
C LYS A 112 1.98 21.30 -1.74
N GLU A 113 0.81 21.36 -1.10
CA GLU A 113 0.62 20.86 0.25
C GLU A 113 0.85 19.35 0.31
N PHE A 114 0.27 18.62 -0.64
CA PHE A 114 0.49 17.19 -0.81
C PHE A 114 1.97 16.83 -0.97
N ASP A 115 2.69 17.52 -1.86
CA ASP A 115 4.11 17.26 -2.10
C ASP A 115 4.99 17.62 -0.88
N SER A 116 4.66 18.70 -0.16
CA SER A 116 5.37 19.09 1.06
C SER A 116 5.22 18.07 2.20
N LEU A 117 4.01 17.53 2.38
CA LEU A 117 3.74 16.49 3.36
C LEU A 117 4.49 15.21 3.01
N ARG A 118 4.51 14.84 1.73
CA ARG A 118 5.32 13.73 1.21
C ARG A 118 6.79 13.90 1.53
N GLN A 119 7.39 15.05 1.22
CA GLN A 119 8.80 15.31 1.53
C GLN A 119 9.11 15.20 3.03
N THR A 120 8.17 15.63 3.89
CA THR A 120 8.31 15.51 5.35
C THR A 120 8.26 14.04 5.80
N LEU A 121 7.38 13.23 5.22
CA LEU A 121 7.28 11.80 5.50
C LEU A 121 8.49 11.02 4.96
N ASP A 122 9.08 11.48 3.85
CA ASP A 122 10.26 10.90 3.24
C ASP A 122 11.58 11.25 3.92
N SER A 123 11.57 12.29 4.76
CA SER A 123 12.77 12.76 5.43
C SER A 123 13.39 11.64 6.28
N PRO A 124 14.68 11.33 6.08
CA PRO A 124 15.36 10.27 6.82
C PRO A 124 15.40 10.62 8.30
N VAL A 125 15.23 9.61 9.16
CA VAL A 125 15.46 9.76 10.60
C VAL A 125 16.97 9.69 10.81
N PRO A 126 17.60 10.74 11.37
CA PRO A 126 19.04 10.71 11.63
C PRO A 126 19.38 9.52 12.53
N PRO A 127 20.42 8.74 12.22
CA PRO A 127 20.85 7.67 13.09
C PRO A 127 21.27 8.25 14.44
N THR A 128 20.95 7.55 15.53
CA THR A 128 21.42 7.90 16.87
C THR A 128 22.94 7.81 16.87
N VAL A 129 23.63 8.95 16.91
CA VAL A 129 25.09 8.98 16.99
C VAL A 129 25.43 8.83 18.47
N PHE A 130 26.10 7.74 18.83
CA PHE A 130 26.58 7.54 20.21
C PHE A 130 27.67 8.57 20.52
N SER A 131 27.28 9.73 21.04
CA SER A 131 28.20 10.72 21.59
C SER A 131 28.59 10.34 23.02
N ASP A 132 29.86 10.53 23.38
CA ASP A 132 30.35 10.23 24.74
C ASP A 132 29.80 11.19 25.81
N THR A 133 29.20 12.32 25.40
CA THR A 133 28.70 13.34 26.33
C THR A 133 27.19 13.26 26.54
N SER A 134 26.76 13.29 27.80
CA SER A 134 25.35 13.14 28.21
C SER A 134 24.41 14.25 27.71
N LYS A 135 24.92 15.47 27.48
CA LYS A 135 24.13 16.59 26.93
C LYS A 135 23.79 16.39 25.45
N ASP A 136 24.74 15.92 24.66
CA ASP A 136 24.54 15.66 23.23
C ASP A 136 23.55 14.51 22.99
N LYS A 137 23.57 13.49 23.86
CA LYS A 137 22.55 12.42 23.87
C LYS A 137 21.14 12.96 24.13
N LEU A 138 20.95 13.84 25.11
CA LEU A 138 19.63 14.43 25.40
C LEU A 138 19.13 15.28 24.23
N LEU A 139 19.99 16.10 23.62
CA LEU A 139 19.63 16.91 22.44
C LEU A 139 19.23 16.03 21.25
N GLN A 140 19.95 14.92 21.00
CA GLN A 140 19.59 13.98 19.95
C GLN A 140 18.24 13.29 20.19
N ILE A 141 17.96 12.85 21.43
CA ILE A 141 16.68 12.23 21.79
C ILE A 141 15.52 13.21 21.55
N LEU A 142 15.66 14.45 22.00
CA LEU A 142 14.64 15.49 21.79
C LEU A 142 14.42 15.80 20.31
N ALA A 143 15.50 15.88 19.52
CA ALA A 143 15.43 16.07 18.08
C ALA A 143 14.73 14.91 17.36
N GLN A 144 15.00 13.66 17.77
CA GLN A 144 14.32 12.48 17.23
C GLN A 144 12.83 12.47 17.60
N GLN A 145 12.47 12.81 18.84
CA GLN A 145 11.07 12.90 19.28
C GLN A 145 10.32 13.96 18.47
N ALA A 146 10.88 15.16 18.33
CA ALA A 146 10.28 16.22 17.53
C ALA A 146 10.10 15.82 16.06
N LEU A 147 11.05 15.07 15.49
CA LEU A 147 10.93 14.54 14.14
C LEU A 147 9.79 13.51 14.02
N ILE A 148 9.70 12.58 14.97
CA ILE A 148 8.63 11.57 15.01
C ILE A 148 7.26 12.25 15.11
N GLU A 149 7.12 13.25 15.99
CA GLU A 149 5.91 14.04 16.14
C GLU A 149 5.54 14.77 14.86
N ARG A 150 6.51 15.42 14.21
CA ARG A 150 6.32 16.08 12.92
C ARG A 150 5.85 15.11 11.83
N LYS A 151 6.46 13.91 11.76
CA LYS A 151 6.05 12.88 10.78
C LYS A 151 4.67 12.32 11.09
N ASN A 152 4.31 12.14 12.36
CA ASN A 152 2.96 11.72 12.76
C ASN A 152 1.91 12.77 12.37
N LYS A 153 2.20 14.06 12.61
CA LYS A 153 1.34 15.17 12.18
C LYS A 153 1.19 15.19 10.66
N ALA A 154 2.30 15.09 9.92
CA ALA A 154 2.27 15.06 8.46
C ALA A 154 1.46 13.87 7.91
N ALA A 155 1.50 12.71 8.57
CA ALA A 155 0.71 11.56 8.18
C ALA A 155 -0.81 11.80 8.36
N GLN A 156 -1.21 12.52 9.42
CA GLN A 156 -2.60 12.91 9.65
C GLN A 156 -3.06 13.96 8.62
N ASP A 157 -2.24 15.01 8.43
CA ASP A 157 -2.54 16.08 7.48
C ASP A 157 -2.63 15.56 6.05
N LEU A 158 -1.86 14.51 5.70
CA LEU A 158 -1.95 13.86 4.40
C LEU A 158 -3.32 13.20 4.18
N ASP A 159 -3.90 12.54 5.18
CA ASP A 159 -5.23 11.95 5.06
C ASP A 159 -6.29 13.02 4.80
N ASP A 160 -6.15 14.20 5.43
CA ASP A 160 -7.02 15.36 5.19
C ASP A 160 -6.86 15.92 3.76
N ILE A 161 -5.62 16.09 3.28
CA ILE A 161 -5.35 16.55 1.91
C ILE A 161 -5.88 15.56 0.87
N LEU A 162 -5.73 14.26 1.10
CA LEU A 162 -6.31 13.22 0.25
C LEU A 162 -7.84 13.31 0.23
N SER A 163 -8.47 13.54 1.38
CA SER A 163 -9.92 13.73 1.49
C SER A 163 -10.38 14.96 0.70
N GLN A 164 -9.71 16.10 0.86
CA GLN A 164 -10.02 17.33 0.14
C GLN A 164 -9.83 17.20 -1.37
N THR A 165 -8.74 16.55 -1.80
CA THR A 165 -8.46 16.30 -3.22
C THR A 165 -9.57 15.47 -3.85
N ARG A 166 -10.04 14.43 -3.15
CA ARG A 166 -11.12 13.55 -3.64
C ARG A 166 -12.49 14.21 -3.71
N GLN A 167 -12.68 15.38 -3.10
CA GLN A 167 -13.90 16.19 -3.27
C GLN A 167 -13.89 16.98 -4.57
N LYS A 168 -12.75 17.08 -5.26
CA LYS A 168 -12.65 17.82 -6.52
C LYS A 168 -13.19 16.99 -7.70
N PRO A 169 -13.88 17.62 -8.68
CA PRO A 169 -14.23 16.96 -9.93
C PRO A 169 -12.98 16.37 -10.60
N ARG A 170 -13.09 15.21 -11.24
CA ARG A 170 -11.98 14.42 -11.83
C ARG A 170 -10.99 13.77 -10.86
N PHE A 171 -10.94 14.18 -9.59
CA PHE A 171 -10.02 13.61 -8.59
C PHE A 171 -10.71 12.68 -7.58
N LYS A 172 -11.96 12.27 -7.82
CA LYS A 172 -12.74 11.40 -6.91
C LYS A 172 -12.03 10.10 -6.54
N ASN A 173 -11.28 9.55 -7.49
CA ASN A 173 -10.48 8.33 -7.33
C ASN A 173 -8.99 8.61 -7.15
N PHE A 174 -8.59 9.85 -6.83
CA PHE A 174 -7.18 10.20 -6.63
C PHE A 174 -6.56 9.28 -5.58
N LEU A 175 -5.57 8.48 -6.02
CA LEU A 175 -4.87 7.48 -5.22
C LEU A 175 -5.83 6.48 -4.55
N ARG A 176 -6.89 6.08 -5.28
CA ARG A 176 -7.77 4.96 -4.95
C ARG A 176 -7.68 3.92 -6.06
N GLU A 177 -8.30 2.77 -5.82
CA GLU A 177 -8.51 1.77 -6.84
C GLU A 177 -9.24 2.37 -8.04
N GLU A 178 -8.75 2.03 -9.24
CA GLU A 178 -9.36 2.46 -10.48
C GLU A 178 -10.66 1.69 -10.75
N SER A 179 -11.56 2.33 -11.50
CA SER A 179 -12.85 1.76 -11.82
C SER A 179 -12.76 0.75 -12.97
N GLU A 180 -13.78 -0.10 -13.11
CA GLU A 180 -13.87 -1.03 -14.23
C GLU A 180 -13.81 -0.27 -15.57
N GLU A 181 -14.51 0.86 -15.66
CA GLU A 181 -14.53 1.70 -16.86
C GLU A 181 -13.14 2.21 -17.22
N TYR A 182 -12.31 2.56 -16.22
CA TYR A 182 -10.93 2.94 -16.46
C TYR A 182 -10.15 1.78 -17.10
N PHE A 183 -10.22 0.58 -16.52
CA PHE A 183 -9.50 -0.57 -17.06
C PHE A 183 -9.99 -0.99 -18.44
N LEU A 184 -11.30 -0.94 -18.70
CA LEU A 184 -11.87 -1.19 -20.02
C LEU A 184 -11.46 -0.12 -21.04
N SER A 185 -11.37 1.14 -20.62
CA SER A 185 -10.87 2.22 -21.49
C SER A 185 -9.39 2.05 -21.82
N ALA A 186 -8.58 1.62 -20.85
CA ALA A 186 -7.17 1.33 -21.05
C ALA A 186 -6.95 0.09 -21.94
N ALA A 187 -7.91 -0.84 -21.97
CA ALA A 187 -7.89 -2.04 -22.82
C ALA A 187 -8.43 -1.80 -24.25
N GLN A 188 -8.67 -0.55 -24.66
CA GLN A 188 -9.19 -0.23 -26.00
C GLN A 188 -8.23 -0.64 -27.13
N GLU A 189 -6.92 -0.49 -26.92
CA GLU A 189 -5.90 -0.79 -27.94
C GLU A 189 -5.47 -2.26 -27.94
N GLY A 190 -5.92 -3.04 -26.96
CA GLY A 190 -5.55 -4.44 -26.82
C GLY A 190 -5.79 -4.95 -25.40
N PRO A 191 -5.71 -6.28 -25.20
CA PRO A 191 -6.01 -6.85 -23.91
C PRO A 191 -4.94 -6.54 -22.87
N ILE A 192 -5.40 -6.26 -21.64
CA ILE A 192 -4.52 -6.17 -20.48
C ILE A 192 -4.28 -7.59 -19.95
N VAL A 193 -3.02 -7.98 -19.85
CA VAL A 193 -2.60 -9.28 -19.30
C VAL A 193 -1.80 -9.06 -18.03
N VAL A 194 -2.27 -9.64 -16.93
CA VAL A 194 -1.59 -9.61 -15.63
C VAL A 194 -1.12 -11.01 -15.26
N LEU A 195 0.14 -11.10 -14.85
CA LEU A 195 0.75 -12.34 -14.38
C LEU A 195 0.85 -12.30 -12.85
N ASN A 196 0.22 -13.28 -12.20
CA ASN A 196 0.30 -13.45 -10.76
C ASN A 196 1.03 -14.75 -10.41
N VAL A 197 2.08 -14.66 -9.59
CA VAL A 197 2.94 -15.80 -9.24
C VAL A 197 2.89 -16.04 -7.74
N THR A 198 2.42 -17.22 -7.32
CA THR A 198 2.43 -17.65 -5.91
C THR A 198 3.34 -18.85 -5.69
N SER A 199 3.80 -19.06 -4.46
CA SER A 199 4.58 -20.25 -4.06
C SER A 199 3.80 -21.56 -4.20
N SER A 200 2.46 -21.51 -4.28
CA SER A 200 1.57 -22.64 -4.56
C SER A 200 1.44 -22.97 -6.05
N GLY A 201 2.11 -22.22 -6.94
CA GLY A 201 2.04 -22.36 -8.38
C GLY A 201 1.69 -21.04 -9.09
N VAL A 202 1.88 -21.01 -10.40
CA VAL A 202 1.36 -19.95 -11.28
C VAL A 202 -0.15 -20.19 -11.43
N MET A 203 -0.98 -19.31 -10.89
CA MET A 203 -2.41 -19.26 -11.26
C MET A 203 -2.51 -18.50 -12.59
N PRO A 204 -3.35 -18.95 -13.54
CA PRO A 204 -3.21 -18.59 -14.94
C PRO A 204 -3.39 -17.09 -15.21
N SER A 205 -2.62 -16.62 -16.19
CA SER A 205 -2.74 -15.34 -16.87
C SER A 205 -4.16 -15.11 -17.36
N TRP A 206 -4.76 -13.97 -17.01
CA TRP A 206 -6.07 -13.59 -17.52
C TRP A 206 -5.96 -12.36 -18.43
N LEU A 207 -7.00 -12.21 -19.26
CA LEU A 207 -6.99 -11.38 -20.46
C LEU A 207 -8.28 -10.55 -20.43
N LEU A 208 -8.19 -9.28 -20.06
CA LEU A 208 -9.33 -8.35 -20.20
C LEU A 208 -9.48 -8.04 -21.69
N LYS A 209 -10.57 -8.49 -22.31
CA LYS A 209 -10.91 -8.19 -23.70
C LYS A 209 -12.18 -7.34 -23.73
N ASN A 210 -12.17 -6.25 -24.47
CA ASN A 210 -13.41 -5.57 -24.85
C ASN A 210 -14.24 -6.54 -25.71
N LYS A 211 -15.54 -6.66 -25.41
CA LYS A 211 -16.48 -7.41 -26.26
C LYS A 211 -16.72 -6.67 -27.58
#